data_AF-A0A2E5PCX2-F1
#
_entry.id   AF-A0A2E5PCX2-F1
#
_cell.length_a   1.000
_cell.length_b   1.000
_cell.length_c   1.000
_cell.angle_alpha   90.00
_cell.angle_beta   90.00
_cell.angle_gamma   90.00
#
_symmetry.space_group_name_H-M   'P 1'
#
loop_
_entity.id
_entity.type
_entity.pdbx_description
1 polymer ?
#
loop_
_entity_poly.entity_id
_entity_poly.type
_entity_poly.pdbx_seq_one_letter_code
_entity_poly.pdbx_strand_id
1 'polypeptide(L)'
;MTRSMTTQIDAITYTDADQLSDVAGVKPELFDKVIDNLRESRRVRDEGGHDCGIYASYILYNGEHRKRMAALGEQVTPYVDEIYALPLYNQGDLAAERETELEWTITAGNPCRVGALRDPPPCWALFTEGHITWDGMLAACCFDHDGRFHMGNLNETDLLDAWQSEKFKSLRAAHLLKDVRGTVCESYVAYA
;
A
#
# COMPACT_ATOMS: atom_id res chain seq x y z
N MET A 1 15.99 9.96 -20.69
CA MET A 1 15.30 8.69 -20.97
C MET A 1 14.39 8.41 -19.79
N THR A 2 13.13 8.82 -19.87
CA THR A 2 12.09 8.43 -18.92
C THR A 2 11.80 6.95 -19.15
N ARG A 3 12.38 6.08 -18.32
CA ARG A 3 11.96 4.67 -18.29
C ARG A 3 10.46 4.66 -18.01
N SER A 4 9.69 4.03 -18.89
CA SER A 4 8.28 3.73 -18.62
C SER A 4 8.28 2.79 -17.42
N MET A 5 8.08 3.33 -16.21
CA MET A 5 7.99 2.54 -14.97
C MET A 5 6.65 1.82 -14.95
N THR A 6 6.46 0.85 -15.85
CA THR A 6 5.43 -0.16 -15.65
C THR A 6 5.99 -1.09 -14.58
N THR A 7 5.37 -1.05 -13.41
CA THR A 7 5.77 -1.83 -12.24
C THR A 7 4.64 -2.81 -11.97
N GLN A 8 4.93 -4.11 -12.01
CA GLN A 8 4.02 -5.11 -11.47
C GLN A 8 4.34 -5.29 -9.99
N ILE A 9 3.34 -5.08 -9.13
CA ILE A 9 3.45 -5.29 -7.69
C ILE A 9 2.47 -6.37 -7.30
N ASP A 10 2.97 -7.50 -6.83
CA ASP A 10 2.16 -8.60 -6.32
C ASP A 10 2.24 -8.62 -4.78
N ALA A 11 1.08 -8.59 -4.13
CA ALA A 11 0.97 -8.70 -2.69
C ALA A 11 0.88 -10.18 -2.29
N ILE A 12 1.92 -10.71 -1.65
CA ILE A 12 2.06 -12.10 -1.25
C ILE A 12 2.03 -12.18 0.28
N THR A 13 0.89 -11.83 0.86
CA THR A 13 0.75 -11.71 2.32
C THR A 13 0.42 -13.03 3.02
N TYR A 14 0.04 -14.07 2.28
CA TYR A 14 -0.36 -15.38 2.82
C TYR A 14 0.80 -16.38 2.72
N THR A 15 0.92 -17.26 3.71
CA THR A 15 2.04 -18.21 3.85
C THR A 15 1.72 -19.63 3.42
N ASP A 16 0.44 -19.95 3.24
CA ASP A 16 -0.06 -21.20 2.65
C ASP A 16 -1.49 -21.01 2.10
N ALA A 17 -2.00 -22.07 1.49
CA ALA A 17 -3.35 -22.14 0.92
C ALA A 17 -4.46 -22.04 2.00
N ASP A 18 -4.22 -22.59 3.18
CA ASP A 18 -5.19 -22.58 4.30
C ASP A 18 -5.39 -21.14 4.81
N GLN A 19 -4.29 -20.43 5.08
CA GLN A 19 -4.31 -19.03 5.50
C GLN A 19 -4.91 -18.13 4.41
N LEU A 20 -4.60 -18.37 3.14
CA LEU A 20 -5.22 -17.65 2.02
C LEU A 20 -6.74 -17.82 2.05
N SER A 21 -7.21 -19.06 2.19
CA SER A 21 -8.64 -19.38 2.25
C SER A 21 -9.31 -18.75 3.47
N ASP A 22 -8.72 -18.91 4.65
CA ASP A 22 -9.29 -18.45 5.92
C ASP A 22 -9.34 -16.93 6.03
N VAL A 23 -8.30 -16.23 5.55
CA VAL A 23 -8.19 -14.78 5.70
C VAL A 23 -8.82 -14.02 4.53
N ALA A 24 -8.60 -14.48 3.29
CA ALA A 24 -9.11 -13.79 2.10
C ALA A 24 -10.48 -14.31 1.64
N GLY A 25 -10.94 -15.46 2.15
CA GLY A 25 -12.21 -16.07 1.74
C GLY A 25 -12.20 -16.57 0.30
N VAL A 26 -11.03 -16.93 -0.23
CA VAL A 26 -10.86 -17.39 -1.61
C VAL A 26 -10.45 -18.86 -1.66
N LYS A 27 -10.46 -19.43 -2.87
CA LYS A 27 -10.11 -20.84 -3.09
C LYS A 27 -8.64 -21.13 -2.74
N PRO A 28 -8.32 -22.20 -1.98
CA PRO A 28 -6.96 -22.53 -1.57
C PRO A 28 -6.02 -22.77 -2.76
N GLU A 29 -6.54 -23.29 -3.88
CA GLU A 29 -5.76 -23.55 -5.10
C GLU A 29 -5.23 -22.27 -5.77
N LEU A 30 -5.74 -21.10 -5.38
CA LEU A 30 -5.21 -19.82 -5.86
C LEU A 30 -3.83 -19.50 -5.28
N PHE A 31 -3.43 -20.14 -4.18
CA PHE A 31 -2.13 -19.92 -3.57
C PHE A 31 -0.99 -20.27 -4.54
N ASP A 32 -0.98 -21.50 -5.05
CA ASP A 32 0.02 -21.95 -6.01
C ASP A 32 -0.07 -21.12 -7.31
N LYS A 33 -1.28 -20.73 -7.70
CA LYS A 33 -1.50 -19.89 -8.88
C LYS A 33 -0.85 -18.52 -8.77
N VAL A 34 -0.82 -17.90 -7.58
CA VAL A 34 -0.11 -16.62 -7.37
C VAL A 34 1.39 -16.78 -7.61
N ILE A 35 1.98 -17.87 -7.08
CA ILE A 35 3.41 -18.14 -7.27
C ILE A 35 3.74 -18.48 -8.73
N ASP A 36 2.89 -19.25 -9.40
CA ASP A 36 3.05 -19.56 -10.82
C ASP A 36 2.89 -18.31 -11.70
N ASN A 37 1.96 -17.40 -11.37
CA ASN A 37 1.82 -16.13 -12.07
C ASN A 37 3.07 -15.25 -11.95
N LEU A 38 3.75 -15.25 -10.80
CA LEU A 38 5.02 -14.54 -10.62
C LEU A 38 6.12 -15.11 -11.52
N ARG A 39 6.26 -16.45 -11.52
CA ARG A 39 7.18 -17.14 -12.42
C ARG A 39 6.89 -16.81 -13.88
N GLU A 40 5.62 -16.83 -14.27
CA GLU A 40 5.21 -16.56 -15.64
C GLU A 40 5.40 -15.09 -16.03
N SER A 41 5.12 -14.16 -15.12
CA SER A 41 5.37 -12.73 -15.32
C SER A 41 6.86 -12.47 -15.58
N ARG A 42 7.73 -13.14 -14.80
CA ARG A 42 9.18 -13.08 -15.00
C ARG A 42 9.60 -13.63 -16.36
N ARG A 43 9.06 -14.79 -16.74
CA ARG A 43 9.32 -15.43 -18.03
C ARG A 43 8.93 -14.53 -19.19
N VAL A 44 7.70 -13.99 -19.17
CA VAL A 44 7.17 -13.09 -20.19
C VAL A 44 7.99 -11.81 -20.30
N ARG A 45 8.38 -11.21 -19.16
CA ARG A 45 9.24 -10.03 -19.16
C ARG A 45 10.58 -10.31 -19.85
N ASP A 46 11.28 -11.35 -19.41
CA ASP A 46 12.64 -11.64 -19.84
C ASP A 46 12.67 -12.10 -21.32
N GLU A 47 11.73 -12.95 -21.74
CA GLU A 47 11.63 -13.40 -23.14
C GLU A 47 11.08 -12.31 -24.07
N GLY A 48 10.14 -11.49 -23.59
CA GLY A 48 9.53 -10.39 -24.34
C GLY A 48 10.41 -9.14 -24.43
N GLY A 49 11.51 -9.08 -23.67
CA GLY A 49 12.38 -7.90 -23.62
C GLY A 49 11.70 -6.66 -23.04
N HIS A 50 10.77 -6.85 -22.10
CA HIS A 50 10.02 -5.75 -21.49
C HIS A 50 10.84 -5.00 -20.42
N ASP A 51 10.92 -3.68 -20.52
CA ASP A 51 11.56 -2.80 -19.51
C ASP A 51 10.56 -2.46 -18.39
N CYS A 52 10.15 -3.48 -17.64
CA CYS A 52 9.27 -3.36 -16.47
C CYS A 52 9.88 -4.05 -15.25
N GLY A 53 9.63 -3.50 -14.07
CA GLY A 53 10.06 -4.15 -12.82
C GLY A 53 8.96 -5.07 -12.28
N ILE A 54 9.37 -6.18 -11.66
CA ILE A 54 8.49 -7.12 -10.96
C ILE A 54 8.86 -7.07 -9.48
N TYR A 55 7.91 -6.68 -8.65
CA TYR A 55 8.11 -6.49 -7.22
C TYR A 55 7.10 -7.30 -6.44
N ALA A 56 7.53 -7.85 -5.32
CA ALA A 56 6.64 -8.48 -4.35
C ALA A 56 6.63 -7.72 -3.03
N SER A 57 5.47 -7.68 -2.39
CA SER A 57 5.37 -7.14 -1.02
C SER A 57 4.53 -8.05 -0.13
N TYR A 58 4.78 -7.98 1.18
CA TYR A 58 4.01 -8.73 2.17
C TYR A 58 3.88 -7.93 3.47
N ILE A 59 2.83 -8.20 4.25
CA ILE A 59 2.68 -7.63 5.59
C ILE A 59 3.54 -8.41 6.59
N LEU A 60 4.38 -7.69 7.33
CA LEU A 60 5.25 -8.25 8.35
C LEU A 60 4.48 -8.47 9.66
N TYR A 61 3.85 -9.63 9.80
CA TYR A 61 3.33 -10.07 11.10
C TYR A 61 4.45 -10.59 12.02
N ASN A 62 4.10 -10.77 13.30
CA ASN A 62 5.01 -11.25 14.33
C ASN A 62 5.01 -12.79 14.46
N GLY A 63 5.93 -13.32 15.26
CA GLY A 63 5.95 -14.73 15.64
C GLY A 63 6.19 -15.69 14.49
N GLU A 64 5.41 -16.77 14.45
CA GLU A 64 5.59 -17.87 13.49
C GLU A 64 5.34 -17.44 12.05
N HIS A 65 4.39 -16.52 11.84
CA HIS A 65 4.12 -15.98 10.51
C HIS A 65 5.37 -15.36 9.87
N ARG A 66 6.18 -14.63 10.65
CA ARG A 66 7.42 -14.01 10.17
C ARG A 66 8.38 -15.04 9.56
N LYS A 67 8.55 -16.18 10.22
CA LYS A 67 9.44 -17.25 9.76
C LYS A 67 8.92 -17.87 8.47
N ARG A 68 7.62 -18.16 8.44
CA ARG A 68 6.95 -18.74 7.27
C ARG A 68 7.02 -17.81 6.06
N MET A 69 6.84 -16.52 6.27
CA MET A 69 6.95 -15.51 5.23
C MET A 69 8.39 -15.33 4.73
N ALA A 70 9.40 -15.47 5.60
CA ALA A 70 10.79 -15.48 5.18
C ALA A 70 11.08 -16.66 4.23
N ALA A 71 10.59 -17.87 4.55
CA ALA A 71 10.73 -19.04 3.68
C ALA A 71 10.03 -18.85 2.32
N LEU A 72 8.81 -18.28 2.33
CA LEU A 72 8.12 -17.93 1.08
C LEU A 72 8.88 -16.87 0.28
N GLY A 73 9.47 -15.88 0.96
CA GLY A 73 10.31 -14.86 0.35
C GLY A 73 11.50 -15.46 -0.39
N GLU A 74 12.18 -16.46 0.19
CA GLU A 74 13.26 -17.20 -0.48
C GLU A 74 12.77 -17.92 -1.74
N GLN A 75 11.57 -18.52 -1.71
CA GLN A 75 10.95 -19.19 -2.86
C GLN A 75 10.61 -18.22 -4.00
N VAL A 76 10.18 -17.00 -3.67
CA VAL A 76 9.72 -15.98 -4.64
C VAL A 76 10.87 -15.15 -5.19
N THR A 77 11.93 -14.94 -4.41
CA THR A 77 13.10 -14.10 -4.76
C THR A 77 13.62 -14.32 -6.19
N PRO A 78 13.71 -15.54 -6.74
CA PRO A 78 14.17 -15.75 -8.12
C PRO A 78 13.30 -15.11 -9.21
N TYR A 79 12.02 -14.84 -8.92
CA TYR A 79 11.03 -14.39 -9.90
C TYR A 79 10.76 -12.87 -9.84
N VAL A 80 11.34 -12.16 -8.88
CA VAL A 80 11.11 -10.72 -8.66
C VAL A 80 12.45 -9.99 -8.63
N ASP A 81 12.43 -8.69 -8.92
CA ASP A 81 13.62 -7.84 -8.82
C ASP A 81 13.86 -7.39 -7.38
N GLU A 82 12.79 -7.21 -6.61
CA GLU A 82 12.84 -6.89 -5.19
C GLU A 82 11.59 -7.42 -4.48
N ILE A 83 11.80 -7.98 -3.29
CA ILE A 83 10.73 -8.30 -2.34
C ILE A 83 10.93 -7.47 -1.07
N TYR A 84 9.87 -6.84 -0.58
CA TYR A 84 9.95 -5.99 0.61
C TYR A 84 8.77 -6.19 1.56
N ALA A 85 9.08 -6.02 2.84
CA ALA A 85 8.09 -6.10 3.90
C ALA A 85 7.45 -4.73 4.16
N LEU A 86 6.14 -4.71 4.36
CA LEU A 86 5.38 -3.57 4.89
C LEU A 86 5.06 -3.85 6.35
N PRO A 87 5.21 -2.87 7.27
CA PRO A 87 4.69 -3.04 8.62
C PRO A 87 3.17 -3.14 8.57
N LEU A 88 2.57 -3.70 9.62
CA LEU A 88 1.15 -3.50 9.83
C LEU A 88 0.92 -2.08 10.37
N TYR A 89 0.01 -1.34 9.73
CA TYR A 89 -0.34 0.02 10.13
C TYR A 89 -1.84 0.26 9.97
N ASN A 90 -2.35 1.31 10.62
CA ASN A 90 -3.78 1.62 10.63
C ASN A 90 -4.24 2.08 9.24
N GLN A 91 -4.68 1.14 8.41
CA GLN A 91 -5.16 1.34 7.03
C GLN A 91 -6.45 2.17 6.92
N GLY A 92 -6.77 3.06 7.85
CA GLY A 92 -8.16 3.48 7.89
C GLY A 92 -8.70 4.10 9.15
N ASP A 93 -8.01 3.85 10.28
CA ASP A 93 -8.69 3.67 11.57
C ASP A 93 -9.70 2.50 11.60
N LEU A 94 -9.66 1.60 10.60
CA LEU A 94 -10.62 0.50 10.43
C LEU A 94 -10.16 -0.84 11.02
N ALA A 95 -8.96 -0.90 11.59
CA ALA A 95 -8.29 -2.16 11.91
C ALA A 95 -8.17 -2.45 13.42
N ALA A 96 -8.51 -1.47 14.27
CA ALA A 96 -8.19 -1.49 15.70
C ALA A 96 -8.81 -2.67 16.50
N GLU A 97 -10.03 -3.11 16.18
CA GLU A 97 -10.74 -4.12 17.00
C GLU A 97 -10.22 -5.54 16.78
N ARG A 98 -10.00 -5.97 15.53
CA ARG A 98 -9.55 -7.34 15.22
C ARG A 98 -8.06 -7.57 15.53
N GLU A 99 -7.28 -6.51 15.62
CA GLU A 99 -5.81 -6.57 15.75
C GLU A 99 -5.35 -6.62 17.21
N THR A 100 -6.17 -6.10 18.14
CA THR A 100 -5.97 -6.24 19.59
C THR A 100 -6.02 -7.72 20.02
N GLU A 101 -6.82 -8.53 19.33
CA GLU A 101 -6.91 -9.98 19.55
C GLU A 101 -5.66 -10.75 19.05
N LEU A 102 -4.85 -10.15 18.17
CA LEU A 102 -3.72 -10.81 17.49
C LEU A 102 -2.34 -10.35 17.97
N GLU A 103 -2.27 -9.51 19.01
CA GLU A 103 -1.03 -8.93 19.57
C GLU A 103 -0.16 -8.17 18.53
N TRP A 104 -0.78 -7.54 17.53
CA TRP A 104 -0.05 -6.81 16.50
C TRP A 104 0.23 -5.35 16.90
N THR A 105 1.47 -4.88 16.69
CA THR A 105 1.84 -3.47 16.93
C THR A 105 1.49 -2.63 15.72
N ILE A 106 0.47 -1.79 15.84
CA ILE A 106 0.02 -0.89 14.77
C ILE A 106 0.91 0.35 14.76
N THR A 107 1.46 0.68 13.60
CA THR A 107 2.09 2.00 13.38
C THR A 107 1.04 2.98 12.87
N ALA A 108 1.04 4.21 13.37
CA ALA A 108 0.13 5.26 12.89
C ALA A 108 0.58 5.82 11.54
N GLY A 109 -0.37 6.06 10.65
CA GLY A 109 -0.14 6.52 9.28
C GLY A 109 0.53 5.47 8.39
N ASN A 110 0.93 5.84 7.17
CA ASN A 110 1.67 4.96 6.27
C ASN A 110 3.19 5.19 6.44
N PRO A 111 3.90 4.36 7.21
CA PRO A 111 5.33 4.53 7.43
C PRO A 111 6.18 3.95 6.29
N CYS A 112 5.59 3.52 5.17
CA CYS A 112 6.25 2.84 4.05
C CYS A 112 6.83 1.45 4.44
N ARG A 113 7.75 0.92 3.63
CA ARG A 113 8.37 -0.40 3.81
C ARG A 113 9.35 -0.44 4.98
N VAL A 114 9.46 -1.59 5.62
CA VAL A 114 10.29 -1.82 6.84
C VAL A 114 11.76 -1.44 6.65
N GLY A 115 12.31 -1.62 5.44
CA GLY A 115 13.69 -1.25 5.11
C GLY A 115 13.90 0.25 4.80
N ALA A 116 12.84 1.06 4.78
CA ALA A 116 12.91 2.48 4.41
C ALA A 116 11.74 3.26 5.03
N LEU A 117 11.58 3.17 6.35
CA LEU A 117 10.48 3.81 7.08
C LEU A 117 10.51 5.35 6.94
N ARG A 118 9.33 5.97 6.95
CA ARG A 118 9.15 7.43 6.89
C ARG A 118 8.23 7.91 7.99
N ASP A 119 8.48 9.13 8.46
CA ASP A 119 7.57 9.82 9.37
C ASP A 119 6.23 10.09 8.67
N PRO A 120 5.08 9.82 9.31
CA PRO A 120 3.78 10.03 8.69
C PRO A 120 3.41 11.51 8.47
N PRO A 121 3.86 12.47 9.32
CA PRO A 121 3.88 13.89 8.94
C PRO A 121 5.30 14.40 8.61
N PRO A 122 5.52 14.97 7.41
CA PRO A 122 4.57 15.07 6.29
C PRO A 122 4.36 13.71 5.60
N CYS A 123 3.12 13.41 5.19
CA CYS A 123 2.84 12.18 4.47
C CYS A 123 3.31 12.37 3.03
N TRP A 124 4.20 11.50 2.57
CA TRP A 124 4.82 11.64 1.25
C TRP A 124 3.82 11.50 0.09
N ALA A 125 2.77 10.67 0.25
CA ALA A 125 1.75 10.42 -0.77
C ALA A 125 1.03 11.72 -1.17
N LEU A 126 0.77 12.62 -0.22
CA LEU A 126 0.13 13.92 -0.48
C LEU A 126 0.85 14.78 -1.52
N PHE A 127 2.16 14.58 -1.68
CA PHE A 127 3.01 15.40 -2.55
C PHE A 127 3.41 14.69 -3.84
N THR A 128 3.23 13.38 -3.92
CA THR A 128 3.83 12.55 -4.98
C THR A 128 2.84 11.63 -5.67
N GLU A 129 1.69 11.34 -5.05
CA GLU A 129 0.69 10.39 -5.57
C GLU A 129 -0.68 11.06 -5.72
N GLY A 130 -1.28 10.91 -6.89
CA GLY A 130 -2.67 11.29 -7.15
C GLY A 130 -3.56 10.06 -7.16
N HIS A 131 -4.34 9.85 -6.10
CA HIS A 131 -5.29 8.75 -6.03
C HIS A 131 -6.61 9.17 -6.68
N ILE A 132 -7.08 8.38 -7.65
CA ILE A 132 -8.34 8.65 -8.35
C ILE A 132 -9.28 7.48 -8.08
N THR A 133 -10.43 7.78 -7.50
CA THR A 133 -11.48 6.78 -7.24
C THR A 133 -12.16 6.37 -8.54
N TRP A 134 -12.86 5.23 -8.51
CA TRP A 134 -13.55 4.69 -9.69
C TRP A 134 -14.64 5.63 -10.25
N ASP A 135 -15.20 6.50 -9.42
CA ASP A 135 -16.21 7.50 -9.75
C ASP A 135 -15.62 8.89 -10.12
N GLY A 136 -14.29 8.99 -10.19
CA GLY A 136 -13.61 10.19 -10.69
C GLY A 136 -13.27 11.24 -9.63
N MET A 137 -13.24 10.88 -8.35
CA MET A 137 -12.82 11.77 -7.28
C MET A 137 -11.30 11.70 -7.08
N LEU A 138 -10.64 12.85 -6.97
CA LEU A 138 -9.23 12.94 -6.58
C LEU A 138 -9.15 12.86 -5.06
N ALA A 139 -8.55 11.80 -4.50
CA ALA A 139 -8.38 11.60 -3.07
C ALA A 139 -6.95 11.92 -2.61
N ALA A 140 -6.82 12.47 -1.39
CA ALA A 140 -5.54 12.74 -0.74
C ALA A 140 -4.87 11.49 -0.15
N CYS A 141 -5.59 10.38 -0.01
CA CYS A 141 -5.13 9.17 0.67
C CYS A 141 -5.58 7.93 -0.10
N CYS A 142 -4.70 6.93 -0.23
CA CYS A 142 -5.05 5.64 -0.81
C CYS A 142 -5.98 4.78 0.07
N PHE A 143 -6.15 5.14 1.35
CA PHE A 143 -7.06 4.48 2.30
C PHE A 143 -8.45 5.14 2.38
N ASP A 144 -8.75 6.05 1.45
CA ASP A 144 -10.07 6.66 1.37
C ASP A 144 -11.13 5.64 0.92
N HIS A 145 -11.96 5.21 1.87
CA HIS A 145 -13.02 4.23 1.64
C HIS A 145 -14.42 4.83 1.72
N ASP A 146 -14.54 6.05 2.27
CA ASP A 146 -15.81 6.73 2.54
C ASP A 146 -15.89 8.16 1.98
N GLY A 147 -14.85 8.60 1.26
CA GLY A 147 -14.79 9.86 0.55
C GLY A 147 -14.35 11.06 1.39
N ARG A 148 -13.96 10.85 2.66
CA ARG A 148 -13.48 11.93 3.53
C ARG A 148 -12.22 12.60 3.00
N PHE A 149 -11.40 11.88 2.22
CA PHE A 149 -10.16 12.42 1.67
C PHE A 149 -10.31 12.99 0.26
N HIS A 150 -11.53 13.13 -0.28
CA HIS A 150 -11.74 13.77 -1.59
C HIS A 150 -11.28 15.23 -1.60
N MET A 151 -10.34 15.56 -2.49
CA MET A 151 -9.77 16.89 -2.70
C MET A 151 -10.30 17.60 -3.95
N GLY A 152 -10.98 16.87 -4.84
CA GLY A 152 -11.66 17.43 -6.02
C GLY A 152 -12.47 16.39 -6.79
N ASN A 153 -13.37 16.86 -7.67
CA ASN A 153 -14.16 16.04 -8.57
C ASN A 153 -13.64 16.22 -10.01
N LEU A 154 -13.04 15.17 -10.59
CA LEU A 154 -12.46 15.23 -11.93
C LEU A 154 -13.51 15.17 -13.05
N ASN A 155 -14.78 14.93 -12.70
CA ASN A 155 -15.89 15.10 -13.64
C ASN A 155 -16.27 16.59 -13.83
N GLU A 156 -15.80 17.48 -12.95
CA GLU A 156 -16.16 18.90 -12.94
C GLU A 156 -14.95 19.84 -13.11
N THR A 157 -13.74 19.38 -12.80
CA THR A 157 -12.53 20.20 -12.77
C THR A 157 -11.33 19.42 -13.28
N ASP A 158 -10.41 20.09 -13.97
CA ASP A 158 -9.19 19.49 -14.49
C ASP A 158 -8.29 18.96 -13.36
N LEU A 159 -7.55 17.87 -13.63
CA LEU A 159 -6.68 17.22 -12.65
C LEU A 159 -5.69 18.18 -11.98
N LEU A 160 -5.05 19.06 -12.75
CA LEU A 160 -4.07 20.00 -12.19
C LEU A 160 -4.71 21.04 -11.28
N ASP A 161 -5.91 21.50 -11.62
CA ASP A 161 -6.66 22.46 -10.81
C ASP A 161 -7.16 21.80 -9.52
N ALA A 162 -7.67 20.57 -9.60
CA ALA A 162 -8.04 19.78 -8.43
C ALA A 162 -6.82 19.46 -7.53
N TRP A 163 -5.67 19.14 -8.13
CA TRP A 163 -4.41 18.89 -7.43
C TRP A 163 -3.86 20.14 -6.74
N GLN A 164 -4.09 21.32 -7.34
CA GLN A 164 -3.69 22.63 -6.80
C GLN A 164 -4.82 23.35 -6.06
N SER A 165 -5.90 22.64 -5.71
CA SER A 165 -7.03 23.23 -5.00
C SER A 165 -6.61 23.73 -3.62
N GLU A 166 -7.30 24.75 -3.12
CA GLU A 166 -7.02 25.29 -1.79
C GLU A 166 -7.23 24.22 -0.71
N LYS A 167 -8.23 23.33 -0.87
CA LYS A 167 -8.45 22.20 0.02
C LYS A 167 -7.22 21.30 0.12
N PHE A 168 -6.61 20.93 -1.00
CA PHE A 168 -5.42 20.08 -1.03
C PHE A 168 -4.21 20.83 -0.47
N LYS A 169 -4.02 22.11 -0.85
CA LYS A 169 -2.93 22.95 -0.33
C LYS A 169 -3.00 23.12 1.19
N SER A 170 -4.20 23.34 1.76
CA SER A 170 -4.38 23.45 3.21
C SER A 170 -3.97 22.17 3.93
N LEU A 171 -4.36 21.00 3.42
CA LEU A 171 -3.96 19.71 4.00
C LEU A 171 -2.44 19.50 3.92
N ARG A 172 -1.82 19.80 2.78
CA ARG A 172 -0.36 19.73 2.61
C ARG A 172 0.38 20.67 3.56
N ALA A 173 -0.12 21.90 3.73
CA ALA A 173 0.46 22.86 4.66
C ALA A 173 0.44 22.35 6.11
N ALA A 174 -0.68 21.76 6.56
CA ALA A 174 -0.80 21.12 7.86
C ALA A 174 0.25 20.00 8.05
N HIS A 175 0.44 19.15 7.04
CA HIS A 175 1.46 18.11 7.06
C HIS A 175 2.89 18.65 7.10
N LEU A 176 3.20 19.72 6.36
CA LEU A 176 4.52 20.37 6.40
C LEU A 176 4.82 21.00 7.76
N LEU A 177 3.79 21.51 8.43
CA LEU A 177 3.88 22.01 9.81
C LEU A 177 3.92 20.89 10.87
N LYS A 178 3.75 19.63 10.45
CA LYS A 178 3.57 18.47 11.34
C LYS A 178 2.44 18.66 12.35
N ASP A 179 1.43 19.46 12.01
CA ASP A 179 0.25 19.73 12.83
C ASP A 179 -1.00 19.50 11.99
N VAL A 180 -1.57 18.31 12.11
CA VAL A 180 -2.74 17.88 11.34
C VAL A 180 -4.05 18.00 12.14
N ARG A 181 -4.05 18.75 13.25
CA ARG A 181 -5.24 18.93 14.10
C ARG A 181 -6.34 19.65 13.32
N GLY A 182 -7.57 19.20 13.45
CA GLY A 182 -8.72 19.71 12.71
C GLY A 182 -8.74 19.29 11.23
N THR A 183 -7.82 18.44 10.78
CA THR A 183 -7.82 17.90 9.41
C THR A 183 -8.36 16.48 9.37
N VAL A 184 -8.64 15.98 8.17
CA VAL A 184 -9.06 14.59 7.93
C VAL A 184 -8.00 13.55 8.34
N CYS A 185 -6.75 13.95 8.53
CA CYS A 185 -5.66 13.08 8.97
C CYS A 185 -5.48 13.02 10.50
N GLU A 186 -6.24 13.80 11.28
CA GLU A 186 -6.08 13.92 12.74
C GLU A 186 -6.20 12.58 13.46
N SER A 187 -7.15 11.73 13.07
CA SER A 187 -7.33 10.40 13.69
C SER A 187 -6.33 9.35 13.21
N TYR A 188 -5.65 9.60 12.09
CA TYR A 188 -4.72 8.63 11.48
C TYR A 188 -3.30 8.79 11.97
N VAL A 189 -2.87 10.03 12.15
CA VAL A 189 -1.61 10.36 12.80
C VAL A 189 -1.89 10.35 14.29
N ALA A 190 -1.88 9.15 14.90
CA ALA A 190 -1.94 9.06 16.35
C ALA A 190 -0.85 9.99 16.91
N TYR A 191 -1.28 11.08 17.56
CA TYR A 191 -0.36 11.95 18.27
C TYR A 191 0.30 11.08 19.33
N ALA A 192 1.60 10.81 19.15
CA ALA A 192 2.45 10.32 20.22
C ALA A 192 2.57 11.39 21.32
#